data_AF-A0ABD5MVM9-F1
#
_entry.id   AF-A0ABD5MVM9-F1
#
_cell.length_a   1.000
_cell.length_b   1.000
_cell.length_c   1.000
_cell.angle_alpha   90.00
_cell.angle_beta   90.00
_cell.angle_gamma   90.00
#
_symmetry.space_group_name_H-M   'P 1'
#
loop_
_entity.id
_entity.type
_entity.pdbx_description
1 polymer ?
#
loop_
_entity_poly.entity_id
_entity_poly.type
_entity_poly.pdbx_seq_one_letter_code
_entity_poly.pdbx_strand_id
1 'polypeptide(L)'
;MVLDIILESLATITGVLSSFAMIPQIYRIFKRKSAKDISIWTYLYMLIVGVIWVLYGLNIQRFPIWVTNLVGTLAMIGIIVGWFLYGR
;
A
#
# COMPACT_ATOMS: atom_id res chain seq x y z
N MET A 1 -14.39 18.81 -16.57
CA MET A 1 -15.37 17.71 -16.49
C MET A 1 -14.88 16.42 -17.15
N VAL A 2 -14.71 16.36 -18.48
CA VAL A 2 -14.26 15.11 -19.15
C VAL A 2 -12.83 14.72 -18.74
N LEU A 3 -11.91 15.68 -18.72
CA LEU A 3 -10.52 15.44 -18.31
C LEU A 3 -10.44 14.94 -16.87
N ASP A 4 -11.21 15.52 -15.94
CA ASP A 4 -11.22 15.13 -14.54
C ASP A 4 -11.65 13.66 -14.38
N ILE A 5 -12.72 13.24 -15.06
CA ILE A 5 -13.19 11.85 -15.04
C ILE A 5 -12.12 10.87 -15.55
N ILE A 6 -11.43 11.24 -16.63
CA ILE A 6 -10.34 10.42 -17.20
C ILE A 6 -9.20 10.31 -16.19
N LEU A 7 -8.75 11.42 -15.60
CA LEU A 7 -7.66 11.43 -14.63
C LEU A 7 -8.02 10.68 -13.34
N GLU A 8 -9.23 10.82 -12.82
CA GLU A 8 -9.69 10.09 -11.64
C GLU A 8 -9.73 8.58 -11.89
N SER A 9 -10.19 8.15 -13.06
CA SER A 9 -10.22 6.74 -13.46
C SER A 9 -8.81 6.17 -13.58
N LEU A 10 -7.91 6.88 -14.28
CA LEU A 10 -6.52 6.47 -14.45
C LEU A 10 -5.77 6.43 -13.11
N ALA A 11 -5.93 7.45 -12.26
CA ALA A 11 -5.32 7.49 -10.93
C ALA A 11 -5.78 6.31 -10.06
N THR A 12 -7.08 5.98 -10.11
CA THR A 12 -7.63 4.84 -9.37
C THR A 12 -7.03 3.53 -9.87
N ILE A 13 -7.08 3.28 -11.18
CA ILE A 13 -6.57 2.03 -11.78
C ILE A 13 -5.07 1.88 -11.51
N THR A 14 -4.28 2.91 -11.81
CA THR A 14 -2.82 2.86 -11.65
C THR A 14 -2.41 2.78 -10.19
N GLY A 15 -3.11 3.44 -9.26
CA GLY A 15 -2.81 3.35 -7.83
C GLY A 15 -3.18 2.00 -7.21
N VAL A 16 -4.23 1.34 -7.70
CA VAL A 16 -4.55 -0.04 -7.30
C VAL A 16 -3.52 -1.02 -7.89
N LEU A 17 -3.16 -0.87 -9.17
CA LEU A 17 -2.15 -1.70 -9.83
C LEU A 17 -0.76 -1.55 -9.20
N SER A 18 -0.35 -0.34 -8.82
CA SER A 18 0.92 -0.11 -8.13
C SER A 18 0.94 -0.77 -6.75
N SER A 19 -0.18 -0.79 -6.05
CA SER A 19 -0.32 -1.49 -4.77
C SER A 19 -0.17 -3.01 -4.92
N PHE A 20 -0.62 -3.58 -6.05
CA PHE A 20 -0.39 -4.99 -6.36
C PHE A 20 1.09 -5.35 -6.57
N ALA A 21 1.96 -4.38 -6.88
CA ALA A 21 3.41 -4.62 -6.95
C ALA A 21 4.00 -5.09 -5.59
N MET A 22 3.29 -4.89 -4.48
CA MET A 22 3.68 -5.40 -3.17
C MET A 22 3.29 -6.86 -2.92
N ILE A 23 2.33 -7.43 -3.66
CA ILE A 23 1.93 -8.83 -3.51
C ILE A 23 3.11 -9.80 -3.72
N PRO A 24 3.96 -9.64 -4.77
CA PRO A 24 5.15 -10.46 -4.92
C PRO A 24 6.08 -10.38 -3.70
N GLN A 25 6.22 -9.22 -3.06
CA GLN A 25 7.04 -9.04 -1.87
C GLN A 25 6.50 -9.84 -0.68
N ILE A 26 5.19 -9.71 -0.43
CA ILE A 26 4.48 -10.49 0.60
C ILE A 26 4.65 -11.98 0.31
N TYR A 27 4.35 -12.41 -0.92
CA TYR A 27 4.47 -13.80 -1.33
C TYR A 27 5.88 -14.36 -1.08
N ARG A 28 6.93 -13.61 -1.43
CA ARG A 28 8.33 -14.04 -1.16
C ARG A 28 8.59 -14.24 0.32
N ILE A 29 8.13 -13.35 1.19
CA ILE A 29 8.30 -13.48 2.65
C ILE A 29 7.64 -14.78 3.15
N PHE A 30 6.37 -14.99 2.80
CA PHE A 30 5.60 -16.15 3.28
C PHE A 30 6.04 -17.47 2.66
N LYS A 31 6.56 -17.45 1.42
CA LYS A 31 7.11 -18.63 0.73
C LYS A 31 8.49 -19.01 1.25
N ARG A 32 9.39 -18.04 1.40
CA ARG A 32 10.77 -18.28 1.87
C ARG A 32 10.88 -18.37 3.38
N LYS A 33 9.82 -18.00 4.12
CA LYS A 33 9.81 -17.91 5.58
C LYS A 33 11.00 -17.08 6.09
N SER A 34 11.32 -16.00 5.37
CA SER A 34 12.44 -15.11 5.69
C SER A 34 12.11 -13.67 5.29
N ALA A 35 12.39 -12.75 6.21
CA ALA A 35 12.31 -11.31 6.03
C ALA A 35 13.55 -10.58 6.58
N LYS A 36 14.68 -11.30 6.79
CA LYS A 36 15.89 -10.76 7.43
C LYS A 36 16.50 -9.57 6.70
N ASP A 37 16.42 -9.55 5.37
CA ASP A 37 16.98 -8.49 4.54
C ASP A 37 16.02 -7.30 4.35
N ILE A 38 14.89 -7.29 5.04
CA ILE A 38 13.84 -6.28 4.89
C ILE A 38 13.92 -5.30 6.06
N SER A 39 14.07 -4.01 5.75
CA SER A 39 14.01 -2.93 6.75
C SER A 39 12.59 -2.70 7.23
N ILE A 40 12.27 -3.12 8.45
CA ILE A 40 10.95 -2.89 9.06
C ILE A 40 10.58 -1.40 9.16
N TRP A 41 11.58 -0.55 9.41
CA TRP A 41 11.40 0.90 9.55
C TRP A 41 10.84 1.55 8.29
N THR A 42 11.26 1.07 7.11
CA THR A 42 10.73 1.55 5.83
C THR A 42 9.23 1.30 5.74
N TYR A 43 8.77 0.09 6.06
CA TYR A 43 7.36 -0.26 5.95
C TYR A 43 6.50 0.36 7.06
N LEU A 44 7.05 0.54 8.27
CA LEU A 44 6.37 1.27 9.34
C LEU A 44 6.17 2.76 8.98
N TYR A 45 7.20 3.41 8.44
CA TYR A 45 7.06 4.79 7.96
C TYR A 45 6.01 4.89 6.84
N MET A 46 6.07 4.01 5.84
CA MET A 46 5.10 3.98 4.76
C MET A 46 3.68 3.66 5.23
N LEU A 47 3.51 2.86 6.29
CA LEU A 47 2.22 2.60 6.92
C LEU A 47 1.62 3.89 7.50
N ILE A 48 2.42 4.68 8.24
CA ILE A 48 1.98 5.95 8.82
C ILE A 48 1.57 6.92 7.71
N VAL A 49 2.40 7.04 6.67
CA VAL A 49 2.10 7.88 5.49
C VAL A 49 0.80 7.43 4.82
N GLY A 50 0.62 6.13 4.58
CA GLY A 50 -0.57 5.56 3.95
C GLY A 50 -1.84 5.84 4.75
N VAL A 51 -1.81 5.64 6.08
CA VAL A 51 -2.95 5.94 6.97
C VAL A 51 -3.32 7.42 6.90
N ILE A 52 -2.34 8.33 6.95
CA ILE A 52 -2.59 9.77 6.83
C ILE A 52 -3.26 10.10 5.49
N TRP A 53 -2.81 9.52 4.39
CA TRP A 53 -3.40 9.77 3.06
C TRP A 53 -4.80 9.17 2.90
N VAL A 54 -5.09 8.02 3.53
CA VAL A 54 -6.45 7.48 3.60
C VAL A 54 -7.36 8.45 4.33
N LEU A 55 -6.98 8.89 5.54
CA LEU A 55 -7.78 9.83 6.34
C LEU A 55 -7.96 11.17 5.62
N TYR A 56 -6.91 11.68 5.00
CA TYR A 56 -6.96 12.91 4.22
C TYR A 56 -7.88 12.77 3.00
N GLY A 57 -7.75 11.69 2.23
CA GLY A 57 -8.59 11.43 1.06
C GLY A 57 -10.07 11.26 1.41
N LEU A 58 -10.38 10.68 2.56
CA LEU A 58 -11.74 10.62 3.12
C LEU A 58 -12.25 12.02 3.48
N ASN A 59 -11.44 12.84 4.13
CA ASN A 59 -11.78 14.22 4.51
C ASN A 59 -12.13 15.10 3.30
N ILE A 60 -11.39 14.97 2.19
CA ILE A 60 -11.66 15.72 0.94
C ILE A 60 -12.63 15.01 0.00
N GLN A 61 -13.22 13.88 0.41
CA GLN A 61 -14.17 13.06 -0.36
C GLN A 61 -13.65 12.67 -1.76
N ARG A 62 -12.34 12.41 -1.90
CA ARG A 62 -11.73 12.02 -3.19
C ARG A 62 -11.46 10.53 -3.26
N PHE A 63 -12.33 9.82 -3.98
CA PHE A 63 -12.27 8.36 -4.15
C PHE A 63 -10.91 7.82 -4.61
N PRO A 64 -10.28 8.36 -5.69
CA PRO A 64 -9.01 7.83 -6.15
C PRO A 64 -7.90 7.94 -5.10
N ILE A 65 -7.94 8.96 -4.25
CA ILE A 65 -6.90 9.22 -3.26
C ILE A 65 -7.00 8.22 -2.12
N TRP A 66 -8.17 8.10 -1.47
CA TRP A 66 -8.27 7.23 -0.30
C TRP A 66 -8.25 5.75 -0.68
N VAL A 67 -8.84 5.34 -1.82
CA VAL A 67 -8.85 3.92 -2.23
C VAL A 67 -7.46 3.41 -2.55
N THR A 68 -6.68 4.16 -3.33
CA THR A 68 -5.34 3.71 -3.74
C THR A 68 -4.40 3.61 -2.55
N ASN A 69 -4.45 4.58 -1.63
CA ASN A 69 -3.67 4.54 -0.40
C ASN A 69 -4.16 3.45 0.57
N LEU A 70 -5.46 3.14 0.59
CA LEU A 70 -6.00 2.05 1.43
C LEU A 70 -5.44 0.69 0.99
N VAL A 71 -5.45 0.39 -0.31
CA VAL A 71 -4.89 -0.86 -0.84
C VAL A 71 -3.39 -0.96 -0.55
N GLY A 72 -2.64 0.12 -0.77
CA GLY A 72 -1.21 0.19 -0.43
C GLY A 72 -0.95 -0.03 1.06
N THR A 73 -1.73 0.60 1.93
CA THR A 73 -1.63 0.47 3.40
C THR A 73 -1.87 -0.98 3.84
N LEU A 74 -2.88 -1.66 3.28
CA LEU A 74 -3.14 -3.08 3.57
C LEU A 74 -1.98 -3.97 3.11
N ALA A 75 -1.36 -3.66 1.98
CA ALA A 75 -0.17 -4.39 1.53
C ALA A 75 1.03 -4.18 2.45
N MET A 76 1.27 -2.95 2.96
CA MET A 76 2.29 -2.66 3.96
C MET A 76 2.08 -3.49 5.23
N ILE A 77 0.84 -3.60 5.71
CA ILE A 77 0.48 -4.44 6.86
C ILE A 77 0.88 -5.90 6.59
N GLY A 78 0.60 -6.44 5.40
CA GLY A 78 0.99 -7.80 5.03
C GLY A 78 2.51 -8.03 5.11
N ILE A 79 3.31 -7.05 4.67
CA ILE A 79 4.77 -7.10 4.76
C ILE A 79 5.24 -7.04 6.22
N ILE A 80 4.67 -6.12 7.01
CA ILE A 80 4.99 -5.95 8.43
C ILE A 80 4.68 -7.23 9.22
N VAL A 81 3.52 -7.85 8.99
CA VAL A 81 3.15 -9.14 9.59
C VAL A 81 4.15 -10.22 9.19
N GLY A 82 4.48 -10.32 7.90
CA GLY A 82 5.49 -11.25 7.42
C GLY A 82 6.86 -11.03 8.08
N TRP A 83 7.25 -9.77 8.29
CA TRP A 83 8.48 -9.43 8.98
C TRP A 83 8.47 -9.84 10.45
N PHE A 84 7.38 -9.61 11.19
CA PHE A 84 7.29 -10.06 12.58
C PHE A 84 7.36 -11.59 12.73
N LEU A 85 6.82 -12.33 11.75
CA LEU A 85 6.84 -13.79 11.74
C LEU A 85 8.19 -14.39 11.31
N TYR A 86 8.92 -13.73 10.40
CA TYR A 86 10.07 -14.33 9.70
C TYR A 86 11.33 -13.45 9.61
N GLY A 87 11.34 -12.29 10.25
CA GLY A 87 12.43 -11.29 10.19
C GLY A 87 13.47 -11.42 11.30
N ARG A 88 13.27 -12.34 12.26
CA ARG A 88 14.23 -12.68 13.31
C ARG A 88 15.24 -13.72 12.82
#